data_AF-A0A1Q3DH84-F1
#
_entry.id   AF-A0A1Q3DH84-F1
#
_cell.length_a   1.000
_cell.length_b   1.000
_cell.length_c   1.000
_cell.angle_alpha   90.00
_cell.angle_beta   90.00
_cell.angle_gamma   90.00
#
_symmetry.space_group_name_H-M   'P 1'
#
loop_
_entity.id
_entity.type
_entity.pdbx_description
1 polymer ?
#
loop_
_entity_poly.entity_id
_entity_poly.type
_entity_poly.pdbx_seq_one_letter_code
_entity_poly.pdbx_strand_id
1 'polypeptide(L)'
;NLRCRKLQDFRWYKDTFMTKVLTREDANQPYWKKKFITGLPTLFAEKIKNKYREKHKGVVAYEKLTYGDIVSTITKTGLEICYGIKMSKQIKRDSKTYKKELGDFCTQFSYETFKPLPSKN
;
A
#
# COMPACT_ATOMS: atom_id res chain seq x y z
N ASN A 1 -10.07 -10.52 -19.81
CA ASN A 1 -9.68 -10.74 -18.39
C ASN A 1 -9.90 -9.47 -17.59
N LEU A 2 -10.75 -9.50 -16.55
CA LEU A 2 -11.01 -8.34 -15.67
C LEU A 2 -9.76 -8.05 -14.82
N ARG A 3 -9.32 -6.79 -14.77
CA ARG A 3 -8.17 -6.33 -13.97
C ARG A 3 -8.42 -4.93 -13.42
N CYS A 4 -7.97 -4.69 -12.20
CA CYS A 4 -7.90 -3.41 -11.53
C CYS A 4 -6.54 -2.77 -11.86
N ARG A 5 -6.51 -1.80 -12.78
CA ARG A 5 -5.25 -1.13 -13.19
C ARG A 5 -4.76 -0.15 -12.12
N LYS A 6 -5.68 0.53 -11.44
CA LYS A 6 -5.38 1.51 -10.40
C LYS A 6 -6.19 1.18 -9.14
N LEU A 7 -5.61 1.37 -7.96
CA LEU A 7 -6.30 1.11 -6.69
C LEU A 7 -7.54 2.00 -6.49
N GLN A 8 -7.59 3.18 -7.12
CA GLN A 8 -8.79 4.03 -7.11
C GLN A 8 -10.01 3.31 -7.74
N ASP A 9 -9.76 2.40 -8.69
CA ASP A 9 -10.80 1.65 -9.40
C ASP A 9 -11.19 0.37 -8.63
N PHE A 10 -10.65 0.16 -7.42
CA PHE A 10 -10.84 -1.08 -6.66
C PHE A 10 -12.31 -1.33 -6.34
N ARG A 11 -13.09 -0.29 -6.01
CA ARG A 11 -14.52 -0.43 -5.72
C ARG A 11 -15.27 -1.01 -6.93
N TRP A 12 -15.10 -0.39 -8.10
CA TRP A 12 -15.68 -0.87 -9.35
C TRP A 12 -15.21 -2.28 -9.71
N TYR A 13 -13.90 -2.54 -9.58
CA TYR A 13 -13.33 -3.86 -9.84
C TYR A 13 -13.93 -4.94 -8.93
N LYS A 14 -14.03 -4.67 -7.63
CA LYS A 14 -14.64 -5.57 -6.64
C LYS A 14 -16.06 -5.90 -7.05
N ASP A 15 -16.89 -4.88 -7.26
CA ASP A 15 -18.31 -5.08 -7.56
C ASP A 15 -18.49 -5.84 -8.87
N THR A 16 -17.76 -5.44 -9.92
CA THR A 16 -17.80 -6.11 -11.23
C THR A 16 -17.32 -7.56 -11.16
N PHE A 17 -16.27 -7.84 -10.38
CA PHE A 17 -15.76 -9.20 -10.22
C PHE A 17 -16.77 -10.06 -9.46
N MET A 18 -17.31 -9.56 -8.34
CA MET A 18 -18.26 -10.30 -7.51
C MET A 18 -19.55 -10.62 -8.28
N THR A 19 -20.14 -9.66 -8.99
CA THR A 19 -21.35 -9.90 -9.80
C THR A 19 -21.14 -10.97 -10.87
N LYS A 20 -19.93 -11.10 -11.42
CA LYS A 20 -19.61 -12.10 -12.45
C LYS A 20 -19.27 -13.47 -11.89
N VAL A 21 -18.71 -13.53 -10.69
CA VAL A 21 -18.19 -14.78 -10.12
C VAL A 21 -19.17 -15.42 -9.17
N LEU A 22 -19.88 -14.65 -8.34
CA LEU A 22 -20.82 -15.19 -7.36
C LEU A 22 -22.08 -15.79 -8.00
N THR A 23 -22.33 -15.52 -9.29
CA THR A 23 -23.42 -16.15 -10.06
C THR A 23 -23.04 -17.51 -10.64
N ARG A 24 -21.79 -17.96 -10.45
CA ARG A 24 -21.29 -19.23 -10.99
C ARG A 24 -21.33 -20.32 -9.94
N GLU A 25 -21.60 -21.55 -10.37
CA GLU A 25 -21.55 -22.73 -9.48
C GLU A 25 -20.14 -22.99 -8.93
N ASP A 26 -19.11 -22.70 -9.73
CA ASP A 26 -17.71 -22.90 -9.37
C ASP A 26 -17.08 -21.71 -8.62
N ALA A 27 -17.88 -20.72 -8.16
CA ALA A 27 -17.40 -19.48 -7.55
C ALA A 27 -16.41 -19.70 -6.41
N ASN A 28 -16.62 -20.75 -5.60
CA ASN A 28 -15.80 -21.02 -4.42
C ASN A 28 -14.44 -21.68 -4.74
N GLN A 29 -14.20 -22.03 -6.00
CA GLN A 29 -12.95 -22.65 -6.43
C GLN A 29 -11.74 -21.72 -6.15
N PRO A 30 -10.59 -22.28 -5.70
CA PRO A 30 -9.37 -21.51 -5.44
C PRO A 30 -8.92 -20.65 -6.62
N TYR A 31 -9.20 -21.11 -7.84
CA TYR A 31 -8.92 -20.40 -9.08
C TYR A 31 -9.47 -18.98 -9.08
N TRP A 32 -10.73 -18.77 -8.66
CA TRP A 32 -11.35 -17.46 -8.70
C TRP A 32 -10.80 -16.51 -7.63
N LYS A 33 -10.47 -17.04 -6.45
CA LYS A 33 -9.80 -16.27 -5.38
C LYS A 33 -8.40 -15.84 -5.80
N LYS A 34 -7.64 -16.75 -6.41
CA LYS A 34 -6.34 -16.44 -7.03
C LYS A 34 -6.50 -15.39 -8.12
N LYS A 35 -7.48 -15.55 -9.01
CA LYS A 35 -7.77 -14.61 -10.09
C LYS A 35 -8.11 -13.21 -9.56
N PHE A 36 -8.92 -13.13 -8.51
CA PHE A 36 -9.28 -11.87 -7.85
C PHE A 36 -8.06 -11.11 -7.34
N ILE A 37 -7.13 -11.80 -6.68
CA ILE A 37 -5.89 -11.21 -6.16
C ILE A 37 -4.93 -10.83 -7.31
N THR A 38 -4.75 -11.70 -8.30
CA THR A 38 -3.87 -11.42 -9.46
C THR A 38 -4.41 -10.34 -10.39
N GLY A 39 -5.70 -10.01 -10.29
CA GLY A 39 -6.29 -8.91 -11.03
C GLY A 39 -5.99 -7.53 -10.45
N LEU A 40 -5.41 -7.44 -9.24
CA LEU A 40 -4.97 -6.18 -8.63
C LEU A 40 -3.68 -5.64 -9.30
N PRO A 41 -3.31 -4.37 -9.07
CA PRO A 41 -2.02 -3.84 -9.52
C PRO A 41 -0.86 -4.68 -8.97
N THR A 42 0.14 -5.01 -9.81
CA THR A 42 1.14 -6.05 -9.54
C THR A 42 1.79 -5.97 -8.16
N LEU A 43 2.33 -4.81 -7.79
CA LEU A 43 3.02 -4.63 -6.51
C LEU A 43 2.07 -4.79 -5.32
N PHE A 44 0.83 -4.34 -5.48
CA PHE A 44 -0.18 -4.48 -4.45
C PHE A 44 -0.65 -5.94 -4.33
N ALA A 45 -0.85 -6.63 -5.45
CA ALA A 45 -1.17 -8.06 -5.48
C ALA A 45 -0.12 -8.90 -4.76
N GLU A 46 1.17 -8.66 -5.03
CA GLU A 46 2.27 -9.35 -4.33
C GLU A 46 2.27 -9.04 -2.83
N LYS A 47 2.00 -7.80 -2.42
CA LYS A 47 1.89 -7.45 -1.00
C LYS A 47 0.75 -8.20 -0.31
N ILE A 48 -0.40 -8.36 -0.96
CA ILE A 48 -1.52 -9.17 -0.44
C ILE A 48 -1.13 -10.64 -0.35
N LYS A 49 -0.48 -11.21 -1.37
CA LYS A 49 0.01 -12.60 -1.33
C LYS A 49 0.99 -12.80 -0.18
N ASN A 50 1.93 -11.87 0.03
CA ASN A 50 2.91 -11.95 1.12
C ASN A 50 2.24 -11.95 2.50
N LYS A 51 1.21 -11.13 2.73
CA LYS A 51 0.43 -11.18 3.98
C LYS A 51 -0.20 -12.56 4.25
N TYR A 52 -0.64 -13.25 3.20
CA TYR A 52 -1.15 -14.61 3.36
C TYR A 52 -0.04 -15.65 3.56
N ARG A 53 1.09 -15.50 2.86
CA ARG A 53 2.27 -16.37 3.03
C ARG A 53 2.82 -16.31 4.45
N GLU A 54 2.94 -15.11 5.03
CA GLU A 54 3.40 -14.90 6.40
C GLU A 54 2.52 -15.62 7.43
N LYS A 55 1.20 -15.64 7.20
CA LYS A 55 0.24 -16.34 8.08
C LYS A 55 0.24 -17.86 7.93
N HIS A 56 0.69 -18.39 6.79
CA HIS A 56 0.53 -19.79 6.42
C HIS A 56 1.82 -20.45 5.94
N LYS A 57 2.91 -20.30 6.72
CA LYS A 57 4.19 -21.01 6.50
C LYS A 57 4.71 -20.89 5.05
N GLY A 58 4.52 -19.75 4.40
CA GLY A 58 5.03 -19.46 3.06
C GLY A 58 4.08 -19.79 1.89
N VAL A 59 2.92 -20.40 2.11
CA VAL A 59 1.98 -20.77 1.03
C VAL A 59 0.65 -20.05 1.18
N VAL A 60 0.07 -19.58 0.07
CA VAL A 60 -1.27 -18.97 0.07
C VAL A 60 -2.32 -20.08 -0.08
N ALA A 61 -2.98 -20.44 1.01
CA ALA A 61 -4.04 -21.44 1.04
C ALA A 61 -5.37 -20.88 0.49
N TYR A 62 -5.47 -20.72 -0.82
CA TYR A 62 -6.65 -20.15 -1.49
C TYR A 62 -7.94 -20.94 -1.23
N GLU A 63 -7.87 -22.25 -0.97
CA GLU A 63 -9.05 -23.06 -0.62
C GLU A 63 -9.75 -22.50 0.63
N LYS A 64 -8.96 -22.08 1.62
CA LYS A 64 -9.42 -21.67 2.96
C LYS A 64 -9.84 -20.20 3.04
N LEU A 65 -9.58 -19.41 2.01
CA LEU A 65 -9.93 -17.98 1.99
C LEU A 65 -11.37 -17.78 1.56
N THR A 66 -12.09 -16.89 2.25
CA THR A 66 -13.37 -16.36 1.75
C THR A 66 -13.14 -15.07 0.94
N TYR A 67 -14.10 -14.70 0.09
CA TYR A 67 -14.07 -13.41 -0.58
C TYR A 67 -14.08 -12.24 0.41
N GLY A 68 -14.76 -12.39 1.55
CA GLY A 68 -14.75 -11.43 2.65
C GLY A 68 -13.34 -11.21 3.21
N ASP A 69 -12.61 -12.30 3.47
CA ASP A 69 -11.22 -12.22 3.97
C ASP A 69 -10.31 -11.49 3.00
N ILE A 70 -10.47 -11.76 1.70
CA ILE A 70 -9.66 -11.14 0.64
C ILE A 70 -9.97 -9.65 0.56
N VAL A 71 -11.25 -9.28 0.49
CA VAL A 71 -11.66 -7.86 0.43
C VAL A 71 -11.22 -7.11 1.69
N SER A 72 -11.40 -7.70 2.87
CA SER A 72 -10.97 -7.12 4.14
C SER A 72 -9.45 -6.88 4.16
N THR A 73 -8.67 -7.88 3.74
CA THR A 73 -7.21 -7.79 3.67
C THR A 73 -6.74 -6.72 2.68
N ILE A 74 -7.40 -6.63 1.52
CA ILE A 74 -7.12 -5.57 0.54
C ILE A 74 -7.41 -4.20 1.13
N THR A 75 -8.60 -3.97 1.68
CA THR A 75 -9.00 -2.69 2.26
C THR A 75 -8.06 -2.26 3.39
N LYS A 76 -7.78 -3.17 4.33
CA LYS A 76 -6.86 -2.91 5.44
C LYS A 76 -5.46 -2.54 4.95
N THR A 77 -4.92 -3.31 4.00
CA THR A 77 -3.58 -3.04 3.44
C THR A 77 -3.54 -1.73 2.66
N GLY A 78 -4.60 -1.39 1.92
CA GLY A 78 -4.72 -0.10 1.25
C GLY A 78 -4.68 1.07 2.24
N LEU A 79 -5.45 0.98 3.33
CA LEU A 79 -5.47 2.00 4.38
C LEU A 79 -4.11 2.14 5.06
N GLU A 80 -3.46 1.04 5.45
CA GLU A 80 -2.12 1.06 6.05
C GLU A 80 -1.08 1.79 5.16
N ILE A 81 -1.11 1.56 3.85
CA ILE A 81 -0.23 2.27 2.90
C ILE A 81 -0.56 3.76 2.86
N CYS A 82 -1.85 4.12 2.79
CA CYS A 82 -2.28 5.51 2.81
C CYS A 82 -1.82 6.24 4.08
N TYR A 83 -1.95 5.61 5.25
CA TYR A 83 -1.47 6.16 6.52
C TYR A 83 0.05 6.32 6.52
N GLY A 84 0.81 5.33 6.04
CA GLY A 84 2.27 5.43 5.94
C GLY A 84 2.73 6.57 5.03
N ILE A 85 2.07 6.78 3.88
CA ILE A 85 2.35 7.90 2.98
C ILE A 85 2.04 9.25 3.66
N LYS A 86 0.91 9.36 4.35
CA LYS A 86 0.53 10.56 5.10
C LYS A 86 1.57 10.90 6.18
N MET A 87 2.01 9.89 6.94
CA MET A 87 3.00 10.05 7.99
C MET A 87 4.37 10.46 7.43
N SER A 88 4.83 9.81 6.34
CA SER A 88 6.08 10.18 5.66
C SER A 88 6.07 11.63 5.16
N LYS A 89 4.93 12.10 4.62
CA LYS A 89 4.75 13.50 4.22
C LYS A 89 4.78 14.46 5.40
N GLN A 90 4.27 14.07 6.57
CA GLN A 90 4.34 14.87 7.79
C GLN A 90 5.78 15.00 8.26
N ILE A 91 6.50 13.88 8.42
CA ILE A 91 7.91 13.85 8.84
C ILE A 91 8.79 14.72 7.93
N LYS A 92 8.58 14.67 6.60
CA LYS A 92 9.31 15.51 5.64
C LYS A 92 9.02 17.01 5.82
N ARG A 93 7.79 17.38 6.17
CA ARG A 93 7.42 18.78 6.47
C ARG A 93 8.06 19.23 7.77
N ASP A 94 7.93 18.45 8.84
CA ASP A 94 8.47 18.78 10.15
C ASP A 94 10.00 18.89 10.10
N SER A 95 10.68 18.02 9.36
CA SER A 95 12.12 18.12 9.12
C SER A 95 12.52 19.41 8.41
N LYS A 96 11.71 19.87 7.44
CA LYS A 96 11.95 21.14 6.75
C LYS A 96 11.73 22.34 7.68
N THR A 97 10.68 22.29 8.50
CA THR A 97 10.39 23.32 9.51
C THR A 97 11.51 23.40 10.55
N TYR A 98 11.92 22.27 11.12
CA TYR A 98 13.01 22.19 12.09
C TYR A 98 14.32 22.77 11.55
N LYS A 99 14.71 22.42 10.31
CA LYS A 99 15.90 22.99 9.68
C LYS A 99 15.82 24.51 9.53
N LYS A 100 14.63 25.05 9.25
CA LYS A 100 14.41 26.50 9.17
C LYS A 100 14.53 27.15 10.55
N GLU A 101 13.83 26.63 11.54
CA GLU A 101 13.85 27.14 12.91
C GLU A 101 15.26 27.13 13.51
N LEU A 102 16.05 26.08 13.25
CA LEU A 102 17.44 26.00 13.68
C LEU A 102 18.30 27.07 12.99
N GLY A 103 18.10 27.31 11.69
CA GLY A 103 18.80 28.38 10.96
C GLY A 103 18.46 29.77 11.50
N ASP A 104 17.18 30.02 11.78
CA ASP A 104 16.69 31.26 12.38
C ASP A 104 17.29 31.43 13.79
N PHE A 105 17.35 30.36 14.60
CA PHE A 105 17.98 30.35 15.91
C PHE A 105 19.49 30.66 15.84
N CYS A 106 20.24 30.00 14.94
CA CYS A 106 21.67 30.30 14.75
C CYS A 106 21.92 31.77 14.38
N THR A 107 21.05 32.36 13.54
CA THR A 107 21.13 33.76 13.13
C THR A 107 20.98 34.72 14.31
N GLN A 108 20.09 34.42 15.26
CA GLN A 108 19.87 35.25 16.46
C GLN A 108 21.13 35.38 17.33
N PHE A 109 21.94 34.33 17.40
CA PHE A 109 23.16 34.30 18.21
C PHE A 109 24.43 34.60 17.39
N SER A 110 24.28 35.12 16.16
CA SER A 110 25.40 35.43 15.24
C SER A 110 26.30 34.23 14.93
N TYR A 111 25.78 32.99 15.01
CA TYR A 111 26.48 31.82 14.49
C TYR A 111 26.36 31.78 12.96
N GLU A 112 27.47 31.56 12.25
CA GLU A 112 27.41 31.31 10.81
C GLU A 112 26.49 30.11 10.55
N THR A 113 25.45 30.33 9.74
CA THR A 113 24.59 29.25 9.25
C THR A 113 25.47 28.18 8.62
N PHE A 114 25.19 26.90 8.91
CA PHE A 114 25.90 25.75 8.36
C PHE A 114 26.07 25.89 6.84
N LYS A 115 27.17 26.47 6.38
CA LYS A 115 27.54 26.47 4.97
C LYS A 115 27.80 25.01 4.61
N PRO A 116 27.14 24.45 3.58
CA PRO A 116 27.57 23.18 3.02
C PRO A 116 29.04 23.33 2.65
N LEU A 117 29.89 22.46 3.20
CA LEU A 117 31.30 22.43 2.86
C LEU A 117 31.42 22.35 1.32
N PRO A 118 32.22 23.20 0.65
CA PRO A 118 32.40 23.09 -0.79
C PRO A 118 32.86 21.66 -1.10
N SER A 119 32.17 20.98 -2.01
CA SER A 119 32.64 19.68 -2.50
C SER A 119 34.03 19.90 -3.08
N LYS A 120 35.05 19.30 -2.45
CA LYS A 120 36.39 19.24 -3.05
C LYS A 120 36.28 18.40 -4.31
N ASN A 121 36.52 19.04 -5.45
CA ASN A 121 36.76 18.41 -6.75
C ASN A 121 37.98 17.49 -6.68
#